data_AF-A0A7W1EDR2-F1
#
_entry.id   AF-A0A7W1EDR2-F1
#
_cell.length_a   1.000
_cell.length_b   1.000
_cell.length_c   1.000
_cell.angle_alpha   90.00
_cell.angle_beta   90.00
_cell.angle_gamma   90.00
#
_symmetry.space_group_name_H-M   'P 1'
#
loop_
_entity.id
_entity.type
_entity.pdbx_description
1 polymer ?
#
loop_
_entity_poly.entity_id
_entity_poly.type
_entity_poly.pdbx_seq_one_letter_code
_entity_poly.pdbx_strand_id
1 'polypeptide(L)' 'MPPWLGSPSMPGIAKFVDHTLLTPDATSDFIRRLCDEAMDYEVKAVCVNGTWVRACADRLDGSGVLVVAVVG' A
#
# COMPACT_ATOMS: atom_id res chain seq x y z
N MET A 1 -36.60 0.24 11.36
CA MET A 1 -35.41 -0.17 10.59
C MET A 1 -35.05 -1.59 11.01
N PRO A 2 -34.76 -2.50 10.08
CA PRO A 2 -34.49 -3.88 10.46
C PRO A 2 -33.13 -4.03 11.15
N PRO A 3 -32.98 -5.02 12.08
CA PRO A 3 -31.81 -5.16 12.93
C PRO A 3 -30.49 -5.51 12.20
N TRP A 4 -30.55 -5.89 10.93
CA TRP A 4 -29.38 -6.12 10.07
C TRP A 4 -28.87 -4.85 9.36
N LEU A 5 -29.58 -3.73 9.49
CA LEU A 5 -29.20 -2.43 8.91
C LEU A 5 -28.41 -1.58 9.92
N GLY A 6 -27.71 -2.21 10.85
CA GLY A 6 -26.63 -1.57 11.58
C GLY A 6 -25.34 -1.94 10.86
N SER A 7 -24.79 -1.05 10.04
CA SER A 7 -23.44 -1.26 9.52
C SER A 7 -22.51 -1.28 10.73
N PRO A 8 -21.82 -2.38 11.08
CA PRO A 8 -20.59 -2.22 11.82
C PRO A 8 -19.75 -1.25 10.97
N SER A 9 -19.16 -0.23 11.58
CA SER A 9 -18.15 0.58 10.91
C SER A 9 -16.99 -0.38 10.59
N MET A 10 -17.07 -1.03 9.44
CA MET A 10 -16.05 -1.92 8.93
C MET A 10 -14.76 -1.11 8.88
N PRO A 11 -13.63 -1.63 9.41
CA PRO A 11 -12.33 -1.06 9.10
C PRO A 11 -12.27 -0.83 7.58
N GLY A 12 -11.85 0.36 7.16
CA GLY A 12 -11.83 0.70 5.73
C GLY A 12 -11.12 -0.40 4.95
N ILE A 13 -11.74 -0.88 3.87
CA ILE A 13 -11.26 -2.02 3.06
C ILE A 13 -9.77 -1.89 2.68
N ALA A 14 -9.27 -0.66 2.58
CA ALA A 14 -7.86 -0.33 2.34
C ALA A 14 -6.88 -1.03 3.29
N LYS A 15 -7.24 -1.23 4.58
CA LYS A 15 -6.38 -1.92 5.56
C LYS A 15 -6.18 -3.42 5.27
N PHE A 16 -6.87 -3.95 4.26
CA PHE A 16 -6.73 -5.33 3.77
C PHE A 16 -6.14 -5.40 2.35
N VAL A 17 -5.72 -4.26 1.77
CA VAL A 17 -5.20 -4.16 0.41
C VAL A 17 -3.71 -3.88 0.44
N ASP A 18 -2.97 -4.54 -0.45
CA ASP A 18 -1.57 -4.25 -0.73
C ASP A 18 -1.46 -3.57 -2.11
N HIS A 19 -1.00 -2.32 -2.14
CA HIS A 19 -0.84 -1.56 -3.38
C HIS A 19 0.41 -2.04 -4.14
N THR A 20 0.23 -2.63 -5.31
CA THR A 20 1.27 -3.45 -5.96
C THR A 20 1.81 -2.81 -7.24
N LEU A 21 3.14 -2.75 -7.39
CA LEU A 21 3.83 -2.34 -8.62
C LEU A 21 4.98 -3.29 -8.94
N LEU A 22 4.77 -4.17 -9.91
CA LEU A 22 5.74 -5.19 -10.34
C LEU A 22 6.06 -5.14 -11.84
N THR A 23 5.65 -4.07 -12.53
CA THR A 23 6.01 -3.88 -13.94
C THR A 23 7.52 -3.66 -14.08
N PRO A 24 8.19 -4.28 -15.06
CA PRO A 24 9.64 -4.10 -15.27
C PRO A 24 10.00 -2.66 -15.64
N ASP A 25 9.07 -1.90 -16.21
CA ASP A 25 9.25 -0.50 -16.60
C ASP A 25 9.00 0.48 -15.43
N ALA A 26 8.97 -0.03 -14.19
CA ALA A 26 8.79 0.80 -13.01
C ALA A 26 9.95 1.81 -12.89
N THR A 27 9.60 3.10 -12.84
CA THR A 27 10.55 4.19 -12.62
C THR A 27 10.48 4.67 -11.18
N SER A 28 11.47 5.45 -10.75
CA SER A 28 11.47 6.10 -9.43
C SER A 28 10.24 6.98 -9.21
N ASP A 29 9.75 7.66 -10.26
CA ASP A 29 8.53 8.48 -10.19
C ASP A 29 7.29 7.63 -9.93
N PHE A 30 7.18 6.45 -10.55
CA PHE A 30 6.08 5.52 -10.27
C PHE A 30 6.15 4.98 -8.85
N ILE A 31 7.33 4.68 -8.34
CA ILE A 31 7.52 4.26 -6.95
C ILE A 31 7.15 5.37 -5.97
N ARG A 32 7.54 6.61 -6.27
CA ARG A 32 7.17 7.78 -5.46
C ARG A 32 5.66 7.93 -5.39
N ARG A 33 4.99 7.86 -6.55
CA ARG A 33 3.54 7.94 -6.67
C ARG A 33 2.84 6.79 -5.96
N LEU A 34 3.34 5.56 -6.10
CA LEU A 34 2.82 4.38 -5.41
C LEU A 34 2.80 4.59 -3.90
N CYS A 35 3.91 5.09 -3.34
CA CYS A 35 4.02 5.36 -1.90
C CYS A 35 3.07 6.48 -1.47
N ASP A 36 2.97 7.55 -2.27
CA ASP A 36 2.08 8.69 -1.97
C ASP A 36 0.61 8.23 -1.94
N GLU A 37 0.16 7.50 -2.96
CA GLU A 37 -1.19 6.92 -3.00
C GLU A 37 -1.43 5.94 -1.85
N ALA A 38 -0.42 5.12 -1.50
CA ALA A 38 -0.54 4.18 -0.40
C ALA A 38 -0.75 4.87 0.96
N MET A 39 -0.13 6.03 1.18
CA MET A 39 -0.35 6.85 2.36
C MET A 39 -1.74 7.53 2.32
N ASP A 40 -2.13 8.09 1.17
CA ASP A 40 -3.41 8.78 1.00
C ASP A 40 -4.62 7.85 1.23
N TYR A 41 -4.52 6.61 0.77
CA TYR A 41 -5.56 5.59 0.97
C TYR A 41 -5.37 4.78 2.26
N GLU A 42 -4.28 5.03 2.99
CA GLU A 42 -3.83 4.28 4.16
C GLU A 42 -3.92 2.75 3.99
N VAL A 43 -3.43 2.25 2.86
CA VAL A 43 -3.42 0.82 2.56
C VAL A 43 -2.53 0.07 3.55
N LYS A 44 -2.67 -1.26 3.59
CA LYS A 44 -1.89 -2.08 4.51
C LYS A 44 -0.39 -2.06 4.17
N ALA A 45 -0.08 -2.27 2.90
CA ALA A 45 1.30 -2.36 2.43
C ALA A 45 1.44 -1.91 0.97
N VAL A 46 2.68 -1.64 0.57
CA VAL A 46 3.10 -1.60 -0.83
C VAL A 46 3.86 -2.88 -1.18
N CYS A 47 3.61 -3.42 -2.38
CA CYS A 47 4.29 -4.60 -2.88
C CYS A 47 5.12 -4.24 -4.12
N VAL A 48 6.44 -4.42 -4.05
CA VAL A 48 7.39 -3.99 -5.09
C VAL A 48 8.47 -5.03 -5.37
N ASN A 49 9.20 -4.86 -6.47
CA ASN A 49 10.44 -5.62 -6.71
C ASN A 49 11.52 -5.24 -5.68
N GLY A 50 12.38 -6.20 -5.33
CA GLY A 50 13.49 -6.04 -4.38
C GLY A 50 14.37 -4.79 -4.58
N THR A 51 14.60 -4.36 -5.83
CA THR A 51 15.37 -3.15 -6.14
C THR A 51 14.79 -1.88 -5.52
N TRP A 52 13.47 -1.82 -5.32
CA TRP A 52 12.77 -0.62 -4.85
C TRP A 52 12.51 -0.58 -3.36
N VAL A 53 12.82 -1.66 -2.64
CA VAL A 53 12.52 -1.80 -1.20
C VAL A 53 13.06 -0.64 -0.39
N ARG A 54 14.31 -0.24 -0.64
CA ARG A 54 14.92 0.87 0.10
C ARG A 54 14.22 2.20 -0.19
N ALA A 55 13.90 2.49 -1.45
CA ALA A 55 13.22 3.72 -1.82
C ALA A 55 11.81 3.80 -1.20
N CYS A 56 11.07 2.69 -1.17
CA CYS A 56 9.76 2.62 -0.50
C CYS A 56 9.90 2.76 1.01
N ALA A 57 10.85 2.08 1.64
CA ALA A 57 11.06 2.13 3.08
C ALA A 57 11.43 3.54 3.56
N ASP A 58 12.35 4.20 2.85
CA ASP A 58 12.76 5.57 3.17
C ASP A 58 11.59 6.57 3.00
N ARG A 59 10.71 6.34 2.02
CA ARG A 59 9.57 7.25 1.75
C ARG A 59 8.37 7.01 2.67
N LEU A 60 8.13 5.76 3.06
CA LEU A 60 7.00 5.35 3.90
C LEU A 60 7.35 5.35 5.40
N ASP A 61 8.53 5.84 5.78
CA ASP A 61 8.94 5.93 7.18
C ASP A 61 7.92 6.75 7.99
N GLY A 62 7.48 6.19 9.12
CA GLY A 62 6.46 6.78 9.97
C GLY A 62 5.01 6.76 9.42
N SER A 63 4.75 6.29 8.20
CA SER A 63 3.40 6.29 7.59
C SER A 63 2.47 5.17 8.10
N GLY A 64 3.04 4.11 8.67
CA GLY A 64 2.29 2.91 9.06
C GLY A 64 1.95 1.95 7.90
N VAL A 65 2.30 2.31 6.67
CA VAL A 65 2.21 1.43 5.49
C VAL A 65 3.44 0.52 5.44
N LEU A 66 3.22 -0.78 5.32
CA LEU A 66 4.31 -1.77 5.26
C LEU A 66 4.93 -1.84 3.87
N VAL A 67 6.19 -2.29 3.77
CA VAL A 67 6.84 -2.58 2.49
C VAL A 67 7.01 -4.09 2.35
N VAL A 68 6.50 -4.65 1.25
CA VAL A 68 6.61 -6.06 0.88
C VAL A 68 7.43 -6.17 -0.39
N ALA A 69 8.38 -7.11 -0.40
CA ALA A 69 9.22 -7.40 -1.55
C ALA A 69 8.90 -8.80 -2.08
N VAL A 70 8.71 -8.93 -3.39
CA VAL A 70 8.65 -10.25 -4.04
C VAL A 70 10.06 -10.81 -4.23
N VAL A 71 10.21 -12.13 -4.09
CA VAL A 71 11.45 -12.88 -4.31
C VAL A 71 11.12 -14.11 -5.15
N GLY A 72 11.88 -14.35 -6.22
CA GLY A 72 11.70 -15.45 -7.17
C GLY A 72 12.93 -15.65 -8.04
#